data_AF-H1VM82-F1
#
_entry.id   AF-H1VM82-F1
#
_cell.length_a   1.000
_cell.length_b   1.000
_cell.length_c   1.000
_cell.angle_alpha   90.00
_cell.angle_beta   90.00
_cell.angle_gamma   90.00
#
_symmetry.space_group_name_H-M   'P 1'
#
loop_
_entity.id
_entity.type
_entity.pdbx_description
1 polymer ?
#
loop_
_entity_poly.entity_id
_entity_poly.type
_entity_poly.pdbx_seq_one_letter_code
_entity_poly.pdbx_strand_id
1 'polypeptide(L)'
;MELLLDRRDDQITITAEVVKAAVGNKRNGKEVMKLLLDRKSDQITITEEIINAVGEYGSVEIQSSEEAITEDEDEVISLLNQQGNQITITEEVVNVAAGNQRNGKEVMELLLDRRGDEITITAEVVEAAAGNEENGKEVMELLLDRRGDEITITAEVVEAAAGNEWNGGKLMELLLDRRGDQIAITEEVVQAAAGNVWNGTDVMALLLERRVEFADGWTPLNAASIVGHLEVVRLILAKGADVTAADEDGWTALHEASANGHLQVVKLLLDKGADITAADKWGWPPLSLASNSGHVEIAQLLLDKGSDVTAADEDGMTALHEASANGHLPVVKLLLDKGADITAADKWGWPPLNLASNSGHLDAVQLLLDKGAGVYGMDNDGRTGLFHAARRGDCQTVQALLSNKASVNFKDRYDATPLIAASRNGHANTVEILLEAEDICIDCRDKLGQTALCWARKSGNDSTVQLLLRHFEGAGPQGSSAHGLADNNSTPFDLDLSWCNVCTICIPDGKAYYQCKSCNAGDFQICLDCFDVGVACQDNAHKWALHESD
;
A
#
# COMPACT_ATOMS: atom_id res chain seq x y z
N MET A 1 45.56 -15.54 -9.60
CA MET A 1 45.85 -14.14 -9.24
C MET A 1 47.35 -13.96 -9.01
N GLU A 2 47.94 -14.59 -8.00
CA GLU A 2 49.41 -14.63 -7.76
C GLU A 2 50.24 -14.82 -9.05
N LEU A 3 50.01 -15.89 -9.82
CA LEU A 3 50.71 -16.14 -11.10
C LEU A 3 50.60 -15.04 -12.19
N LEU A 4 49.61 -14.15 -12.11
CA LEU A 4 49.50 -12.99 -13.00
C LEU A 4 50.25 -11.80 -12.39
N LEU A 5 49.97 -11.55 -11.11
CA LEU A 5 50.58 -10.53 -10.26
C LEU A 5 52.12 -10.66 -10.20
N ASP A 6 52.67 -11.87 -10.16
CA ASP A 6 54.12 -12.13 -10.07
C ASP A 6 54.85 -12.05 -11.42
N ARG A 7 54.13 -11.94 -12.53
CA ARG A 7 54.73 -11.93 -13.89
C ARG A 7 54.70 -10.58 -14.58
N ARG A 8 54.01 -9.58 -14.01
CA ARG A 8 53.80 -8.23 -14.60
C ARG A 8 53.52 -7.17 -13.53
N ASP A 9 54.39 -7.12 -12.50
CA ASP A 9 54.24 -6.23 -11.35
C ASP A 9 54.26 -4.72 -11.70
N ASP A 10 54.76 -4.39 -12.89
CA ASP A 10 54.97 -3.04 -13.43
C ASP A 10 53.83 -2.53 -14.34
N GLN A 11 52.84 -3.39 -14.66
CA GLN A 11 51.82 -3.14 -15.69
C GLN A 11 50.40 -3.51 -15.27
N ILE A 12 50.24 -4.41 -14.29
CA ILE A 12 48.92 -4.90 -13.88
C ILE A 12 48.27 -3.91 -12.96
N THR A 13 47.03 -3.69 -13.29
CA THR A 13 46.47 -2.41 -13.04
C THR A 13 45.19 -2.67 -12.20
N ILE A 14 45.07 -2.18 -10.97
CA ILE A 14 43.93 -2.40 -10.04
C ILE A 14 42.99 -1.17 -9.97
N THR A 15 41.67 -1.28 -10.15
CA THR A 15 40.71 -0.16 -9.89
C THR A 15 39.99 -0.34 -8.56
N ALA A 16 39.22 0.66 -8.12
CA ALA A 16 38.21 0.51 -7.08
C ALA A 16 37.26 -0.69 -7.35
N GLU A 17 36.86 -0.92 -8.61
CA GLU A 17 36.06 -2.10 -9.01
C GLU A 17 36.77 -3.44 -8.76
N VAL A 18 38.11 -3.50 -8.88
CA VAL A 18 38.87 -4.72 -8.53
C VAL A 18 38.87 -4.95 -7.03
N VAL A 19 39.05 -3.89 -6.25
CA VAL A 19 38.99 -3.98 -4.78
C VAL A 19 37.59 -4.42 -4.37
N LYS A 20 36.55 -3.81 -4.91
CA LYS A 20 35.13 -4.18 -4.72
C LYS A 20 34.84 -5.63 -5.11
N ALA A 21 35.34 -6.10 -6.26
CA ALA A 21 35.19 -7.49 -6.69
C ALA A 21 35.95 -8.49 -5.79
N ALA A 22 37.13 -8.10 -5.29
CA ALA A 22 37.89 -8.89 -4.32
C ALA A 22 37.19 -8.95 -2.95
N VAL A 23 36.73 -7.80 -2.45
CA VAL A 23 35.98 -7.68 -1.20
C VAL A 23 34.64 -8.43 -1.27
N GLY A 24 33.93 -8.39 -2.39
CA GLY A 24 32.68 -9.13 -2.60
C GLY A 24 32.87 -10.64 -2.83
N ASN A 25 34.11 -11.13 -2.92
CA ASN A 25 34.38 -12.54 -3.20
C ASN A 25 34.18 -13.43 -1.95
N LYS A 26 32.98 -14.03 -1.89
CA LYS A 26 32.53 -14.98 -0.86
C LYS A 26 33.34 -16.29 -0.75
N ARG A 27 34.39 -16.54 -1.55
CA ARG A 27 35.22 -17.77 -1.47
C ARG A 27 36.65 -17.52 -0.97
N ASN A 28 37.34 -16.52 -1.51
CA ASN A 28 38.74 -16.23 -1.17
C ASN A 28 39.08 -14.72 -1.20
N GLY A 29 38.06 -13.87 -0.98
CA GLY A 29 38.22 -12.41 -0.91
C GLY A 29 39.25 -11.93 0.11
N LYS A 30 39.37 -12.60 1.27
CA LYS A 30 40.41 -12.32 2.27
C LYS A 30 41.82 -12.49 1.72
N GLU A 31 42.10 -13.64 1.09
CA GLU A 31 43.42 -13.97 0.54
C GLU A 31 43.78 -13.02 -0.60
N VAL A 32 42.79 -12.72 -1.47
CA VAL A 32 42.94 -11.74 -2.55
C VAL A 32 43.21 -10.33 -1.99
N MET A 33 42.42 -9.87 -1.02
CA MET A 33 42.60 -8.55 -0.40
C MET A 33 43.91 -8.42 0.34
N LYS A 34 44.41 -9.49 0.96
CA LYS A 34 45.74 -9.51 1.56
C LYS A 34 46.84 -9.27 0.51
N LEU A 35 46.79 -9.98 -0.62
CA LEU A 35 47.73 -9.78 -1.73
C LEU A 35 47.67 -8.35 -2.30
N LEU A 36 46.46 -7.79 -2.43
CA LEU A 36 46.26 -6.42 -2.89
C LEU A 36 46.82 -5.39 -1.89
N LEU A 37 46.64 -5.58 -0.58
CA LEU A 37 47.08 -4.66 0.47
C LEU A 37 48.56 -4.83 0.89
N ASP A 38 49.20 -5.97 0.57
CA ASP A 38 50.62 -6.22 0.86
C ASP A 38 51.56 -5.53 -0.16
N ARG A 39 51.09 -5.20 -1.37
CA ARG A 39 51.89 -4.49 -2.39
C ARG A 39 51.81 -2.97 -2.24
N LYS A 40 52.92 -2.38 -1.81
CA LYS A 40 53.16 -0.93 -1.88
C LYS A 40 53.59 -0.53 -3.30
N SER A 41 53.04 0.59 -3.75
CA SER A 41 53.43 1.39 -4.92
C SER A 41 53.21 0.78 -6.32
N ASP A 42 52.24 1.42 -6.99
CA ASP A 42 52.30 1.94 -8.36
C ASP A 42 51.70 1.12 -9.53
N GLN A 43 50.95 1.89 -10.34
CA GLN A 43 50.29 1.59 -11.63
C GLN A 43 49.05 0.68 -11.63
N ILE A 44 47.87 1.30 -11.43
CA ILE A 44 46.63 0.59 -11.08
C ILE A 44 45.28 1.02 -11.78
N THR A 45 44.73 0.20 -12.73
CA THR A 45 43.34 0.10 -13.36
C THR A 45 43.02 -1.17 -14.30
N ILE A 46 42.20 -2.20 -13.93
CA ILE A 46 41.98 -3.50 -14.70
C ILE A 46 40.81 -3.43 -15.71
N THR A 47 40.75 -4.33 -16.71
CA THR A 47 39.65 -4.45 -17.71
C THR A 47 38.72 -5.68 -17.54
N GLU A 48 37.48 -5.58 -18.04
CA GLU A 48 36.42 -6.62 -17.94
C GLU A 48 36.82 -8.02 -18.46
N GLU A 49 37.71 -8.12 -19.45
CA GLU A 49 38.17 -9.41 -19.99
C GLU A 49 38.89 -10.27 -18.93
N ILE A 50 39.57 -9.64 -17.96
CA ILE A 50 40.28 -10.37 -16.88
C ILE A 50 39.30 -10.90 -15.83
N ILE A 51 38.19 -10.18 -15.58
CA ILE A 51 37.13 -10.60 -14.65
C ILE A 51 36.48 -11.91 -15.14
N ASN A 52 36.19 -11.98 -16.44
CA ASN A 52 35.62 -13.19 -17.07
C ASN A 52 36.59 -14.39 -17.06
N ALA A 53 37.91 -14.16 -17.07
CA ALA A 53 38.92 -15.22 -17.06
C ALA A 53 39.14 -15.91 -15.70
N VAL A 54 38.66 -15.32 -14.60
CA VAL A 54 38.77 -15.90 -13.24
C VAL A 54 37.47 -16.60 -12.80
N GLY A 55 36.38 -16.45 -13.58
CA GLY A 55 35.07 -17.03 -13.29
C GLY A 55 34.96 -18.56 -13.48
N GLU A 56 35.85 -19.19 -14.25
CA GLU A 56 35.84 -20.63 -14.50
C GLU A 56 37.24 -21.28 -14.35
N TYR A 57 37.20 -22.60 -14.07
CA TYR A 57 38.31 -23.55 -13.93
C TYR A 57 39.12 -23.51 -12.63
N GLY A 58 39.15 -24.68 -11.98
CA GLY A 58 40.02 -24.96 -10.84
C GLY A 58 41.35 -25.59 -11.25
N SER A 59 42.25 -25.67 -10.28
CA SER A 59 43.41 -26.58 -10.22
C SER A 59 44.29 -26.69 -11.48
N VAL A 60 45.27 -25.78 -11.60
CA VAL A 60 46.49 -26.01 -12.40
C VAL A 60 47.70 -25.48 -11.61
N GLU A 61 48.64 -26.37 -11.26
CA GLU A 61 49.98 -26.02 -10.78
C GLU A 61 50.87 -25.56 -11.95
N ILE A 62 51.94 -24.78 -11.69
CA ILE A 62 53.31 -24.97 -12.26
C ILE A 62 54.29 -23.90 -11.70
N GLN A 63 55.58 -24.23 -11.77
CA GLN A 63 56.67 -23.71 -10.93
C GLN A 63 57.44 -22.47 -11.46
N SER A 64 57.99 -21.73 -10.50
CA SER A 64 59.22 -20.90 -10.46
C SER A 64 60.11 -20.68 -11.71
N SER A 65 60.61 -19.45 -11.85
CA SER A 65 62.04 -19.14 -12.05
C SER A 65 62.37 -17.67 -11.75
N GLU A 66 63.48 -17.42 -11.04
CA GLU A 66 64.04 -16.09 -10.73
C GLU A 66 64.71 -15.44 -11.97
N GLU A 67 64.83 -14.10 -11.98
CA GLU A 67 66.15 -13.40 -12.05
C GLU A 67 65.98 -11.88 -11.81
N ALA A 68 67.06 -11.22 -11.37
CA ALA A 68 67.04 -9.87 -10.79
C ALA A 68 67.66 -8.79 -11.70
N ILE A 69 67.23 -7.53 -11.54
CA ILE A 69 67.95 -6.33 -11.99
C ILE A 69 67.92 -5.28 -10.88
N THR A 70 69.07 -4.65 -10.64
CA THR A 70 69.31 -3.60 -9.65
C THR A 70 69.45 -2.23 -10.33
N GLU A 71 68.82 -1.17 -9.82
CA GLU A 71 69.31 0.22 -9.93
C GLU A 71 68.58 1.13 -8.90
N ASP A 72 69.30 2.15 -8.43
CA ASP A 72 69.12 2.98 -7.21
C ASP A 72 67.73 3.13 -6.53
N GLU A 73 67.63 2.67 -5.27
CA GLU A 73 66.42 2.77 -4.42
C GLU A 73 66.04 4.21 -4.05
N ASP A 74 67.01 5.09 -3.77
CA ASP A 74 66.75 6.42 -3.20
C ASP A 74 66.12 7.43 -4.20
N GLU A 75 66.44 7.34 -5.50
CA GLU A 75 65.87 8.24 -6.52
C GLU A 75 64.46 7.78 -6.95
N VAL A 76 64.21 6.46 -6.89
CA VAL A 76 62.89 5.86 -7.11
C VAL A 76 61.93 6.20 -5.96
N ILE A 77 62.35 6.07 -4.69
CA ILE A 77 61.51 6.42 -3.52
C ILE A 77 61.08 7.91 -3.53
N SER A 78 61.89 8.80 -4.09
CA SER A 78 61.53 10.22 -4.26
C SER A 78 60.41 10.44 -5.28
N LEU A 79 60.44 9.69 -6.40
CA LEU A 79 59.45 9.80 -7.48
C LEU A 79 58.13 9.06 -7.16
N LEU A 80 58.19 7.90 -6.50
CA LEU A 80 57.02 7.14 -6.02
C LEU A 80 56.15 7.96 -5.06
N ASN A 81 56.77 8.76 -4.18
CA ASN A 81 56.05 9.66 -3.27
C ASN A 81 55.39 10.86 -3.99
N GLN A 82 55.66 11.08 -5.27
CA GLN A 82 55.16 12.23 -6.03
C GLN A 82 54.14 11.86 -7.14
N GLN A 83 53.92 10.56 -7.38
CA GLN A 83 52.91 10.04 -8.33
C GLN A 83 51.91 9.10 -7.64
N GLY A 84 51.25 9.62 -6.60
CA GLY A 84 50.18 8.90 -5.92
C GLY A 84 49.02 8.54 -6.85
N ASN A 85 48.87 7.26 -7.13
CA ASN A 85 47.58 6.59 -7.27
C ASN A 85 47.57 5.44 -6.28
N GLN A 86 47.14 5.76 -5.07
CA GLN A 86 46.94 4.81 -3.97
C GLN A 86 45.80 3.85 -4.33
N ILE A 87 45.80 2.64 -3.75
CA ILE A 87 44.59 1.81 -3.71
C ILE A 87 43.55 2.61 -2.92
N THR A 88 42.62 3.26 -3.62
CA THR A 88 41.56 4.07 -3.02
C THR A 88 40.49 3.15 -2.45
N ILE A 89 40.39 3.10 -1.12
CA ILE A 89 39.28 2.43 -0.44
C ILE A 89 38.13 3.44 -0.41
N THR A 90 37.17 3.27 -1.31
CA THR A 90 35.94 4.05 -1.33
C THR A 90 34.97 3.55 -0.26
N GLU A 91 34.01 4.38 0.12
CA GLU A 91 32.87 3.99 0.97
C GLU A 91 32.20 2.70 0.46
N GLU A 92 31.97 2.59 -0.85
CA GLU A 92 31.40 1.40 -1.48
C GLU A 92 32.22 0.13 -1.22
N VAL A 93 33.56 0.21 -1.23
CA VAL A 93 34.44 -0.92 -0.89
C VAL A 93 34.25 -1.34 0.58
N VAL A 94 34.11 -0.38 1.48
CA VAL A 94 33.88 -0.64 2.92
C VAL A 94 32.48 -1.22 3.14
N ASN A 95 31.47 -0.71 2.44
CA ASN A 95 30.08 -1.18 2.47
C ASN A 95 29.99 -2.64 1.98
N VAL A 96 30.59 -2.98 0.83
CA VAL A 96 30.66 -4.37 0.34
C VAL A 96 31.45 -5.29 1.28
N ALA A 97 32.43 -4.78 2.04
CA ALA A 97 33.11 -5.56 3.07
C ALA A 97 32.18 -5.86 4.26
N ALA A 98 31.42 -4.86 4.71
CA ALA A 98 30.47 -4.99 5.81
C ALA A 98 29.34 -5.98 5.49
N GLY A 99 28.79 -5.92 4.27
CA GLY A 99 27.74 -6.83 3.78
C GLY A 99 28.23 -8.23 3.36
N ASN A 100 29.54 -8.54 3.43
CA ASN A 100 30.04 -9.85 2.99
C ASN A 100 29.81 -10.95 4.05
N GLN A 101 28.69 -11.64 3.86
CA GLN A 101 28.21 -12.83 4.58
C GLN A 101 29.22 -13.97 4.83
N ARG A 102 30.42 -14.02 4.21
CA ARG A 102 31.36 -15.14 4.43
C ARG A 102 32.70 -14.74 5.02
N ASN A 103 33.33 -13.70 4.49
CA ASN A 103 34.64 -13.24 4.97
C ASN A 103 34.69 -11.73 5.23
N GLY A 104 33.52 -11.08 5.33
CA GLY A 104 33.39 -9.66 5.64
C GLY A 104 34.11 -9.25 6.92
N LYS A 105 34.04 -10.05 7.99
CA LYS A 105 34.81 -9.83 9.21
C LYS A 105 36.30 -9.72 8.93
N GLU A 106 36.90 -10.73 8.31
CA GLU A 106 38.33 -10.79 8.07
C GLU A 106 38.81 -9.77 7.03
N VAL A 107 37.96 -9.44 6.05
CA VAL A 107 38.25 -8.40 5.06
C VAL A 107 38.17 -7.01 5.69
N MET A 108 37.18 -6.74 6.54
CA MET A 108 37.05 -5.50 7.30
C MET A 108 38.21 -5.33 8.30
N GLU A 109 38.60 -6.40 9.00
CA GLU A 109 39.77 -6.41 9.90
C GLU A 109 41.05 -6.04 9.15
N LEU A 110 41.30 -6.64 7.98
CA LEU A 110 42.44 -6.31 7.12
C LEU A 110 42.40 -4.87 6.58
N LEU A 111 41.22 -4.37 6.20
CA LEU A 111 41.03 -3.00 5.71
C LEU A 111 41.36 -1.99 6.84
N LEU A 112 40.79 -2.18 8.03
CA LEU A 112 41.02 -1.32 9.19
C LEU A 112 42.47 -1.39 9.69
N ASP A 113 43.09 -2.57 9.75
CA ASP A 113 44.49 -2.73 10.20
C ASP A 113 45.51 -2.08 9.24
N ARG A 114 45.20 -2.03 7.94
CA ARG A 114 46.14 -1.56 6.91
C ARG A 114 45.93 -0.10 6.49
N ARG A 115 44.69 0.39 6.52
CA ARG A 115 44.28 1.67 5.95
C ARG A 115 43.16 2.35 6.76
N GLY A 116 43.04 2.02 8.05
CA GLY A 116 41.98 2.54 8.94
C GLY A 116 41.85 4.07 8.93
N ASP A 117 42.96 4.80 8.86
CA ASP A 117 42.99 6.27 8.83
C ASP A 117 42.31 6.89 7.58
N GLU A 118 42.15 6.12 6.50
CA GLU A 118 41.49 6.55 5.26
C GLU A 118 40.03 6.08 5.17
N ILE A 119 39.61 5.18 6.05
CA ILE A 119 38.27 4.61 6.08
C ILE A 119 37.38 5.50 6.94
N THR A 120 36.26 5.95 6.40
CA THR A 120 35.16 6.56 7.15
C THR A 120 34.05 5.52 7.33
N ILE A 121 33.52 5.36 8.54
CA ILE A 121 32.40 4.46 8.80
C ILE A 121 31.11 5.29 8.74
N THR A 122 30.39 5.19 7.63
CA THR A 122 29.13 5.89 7.39
C THR A 122 27.93 5.05 7.85
N ALA A 123 26.74 5.65 7.88
CA ALA A 123 25.51 4.95 8.24
C ALA A 123 25.27 3.72 7.33
N GLU A 124 25.49 3.85 6.01
CA GLU A 124 25.34 2.74 5.05
C GLU A 124 26.26 1.54 5.37
N VAL A 125 27.50 1.79 5.80
CA VAL A 125 28.44 0.73 6.20
C VAL A 125 27.94 0.00 7.46
N VAL A 126 27.35 0.73 8.40
CA VAL A 126 26.80 0.19 9.64
C VAL A 126 25.50 -0.58 9.37
N GLU A 127 24.64 -0.07 8.48
CA GLU A 127 23.43 -0.74 8.01
C GLU A 127 23.75 -2.05 7.26
N ALA A 128 24.75 -2.04 6.38
CA ALA A 128 25.19 -3.25 5.68
C ALA A 128 25.82 -4.30 6.62
N ALA A 129 26.49 -3.86 7.69
CA ALA A 129 26.90 -4.76 8.76
C ALA A 129 25.70 -5.32 9.55
N ALA A 130 24.65 -4.53 9.74
CA ALA A 130 23.44 -4.94 10.45
C ALA A 130 22.58 -5.93 9.63
N GLY A 131 22.42 -5.70 8.32
CA GLY A 131 21.74 -6.61 7.39
C GLY A 131 22.55 -7.87 7.02
N ASN A 132 23.79 -8.00 7.48
CA ASN A 132 24.61 -9.18 7.20
C ASN A 132 24.19 -10.38 8.09
N GLU A 133 23.43 -11.28 7.47
CA GLU A 133 22.82 -12.46 8.10
C GLU A 133 23.82 -13.42 8.79
N GLU A 134 25.06 -13.53 8.30
CA GLU A 134 25.95 -14.66 8.65
C GLU A 134 27.08 -14.26 9.62
N ASN A 135 27.78 -13.15 9.37
CA ASN A 135 28.86 -12.64 10.24
C ASN A 135 28.71 -11.15 10.62
N GLY A 136 27.51 -10.58 10.40
CA GLY A 136 27.21 -9.18 10.66
C GLY A 136 27.40 -8.76 12.12
N LYS A 137 27.14 -9.66 13.08
CA LYS A 137 27.44 -9.40 14.50
C LYS A 137 28.93 -9.13 14.70
N GLU A 138 29.80 -9.99 14.18
CA GLU A 138 31.24 -9.88 14.35
C GLU A 138 31.82 -8.67 13.58
N VAL A 139 31.24 -8.31 12.44
CA VAL A 139 31.57 -7.07 11.72
C VAL A 139 31.16 -5.85 12.56
N MET A 140 29.92 -5.82 13.07
CA MET A 140 29.42 -4.73 13.93
C MET A 140 30.26 -4.59 15.20
N GLU A 141 30.61 -5.69 15.85
CA GLU A 141 31.44 -5.70 17.07
C GLU A 141 32.84 -5.14 16.79
N LEU A 142 33.48 -5.54 15.67
CA LEU A 142 34.76 -4.99 15.21
C LEU A 142 34.67 -3.47 14.92
N LEU A 143 33.60 -3.03 14.27
CA LEU A 143 33.36 -1.61 13.95
C LEU A 143 33.17 -0.79 15.24
N LEU A 144 32.33 -1.25 16.17
CA LEU A 144 32.10 -0.61 17.46
C LEU A 144 33.35 -0.59 18.34
N ASP A 145 34.14 -1.66 18.37
CA ASP A 145 35.38 -1.74 19.17
C ASP A 145 36.50 -0.83 18.65
N ARG A 146 36.55 -0.57 17.33
CA ARG A 146 37.64 0.22 16.71
C ARG A 146 37.28 1.65 16.32
N ARG A 147 36.01 1.93 16.02
CA ARG A 147 35.51 3.23 15.54
C ARG A 147 34.18 3.65 16.21
N GLY A 148 33.88 3.09 17.39
CA GLY A 148 32.63 3.32 18.11
C GLY A 148 32.24 4.78 18.33
N ASP A 149 33.22 5.67 18.58
CA ASP A 149 32.99 7.11 18.79
C ASP A 149 32.49 7.85 17.52
N GLU A 150 32.70 7.29 16.33
CA GLU A 150 32.28 7.87 15.04
C GLU A 150 30.96 7.29 14.53
N ILE A 151 30.66 6.04 14.91
CA ILE A 151 29.44 5.34 14.52
C ILE A 151 28.24 6.00 15.19
N THR A 152 27.21 6.33 14.42
CA THR A 152 25.88 6.68 14.92
C THR A 152 24.94 5.53 14.58
N ILE A 153 24.17 5.04 15.56
CA ILE A 153 23.14 4.03 15.33
C ILE A 153 21.85 4.77 14.98
N THR A 154 21.42 4.67 13.72
CA THR A 154 20.19 5.28 13.22
C THR A 154 19.00 4.32 13.33
N ALA A 155 17.79 4.76 13.01
CA ALA A 155 16.61 3.88 13.04
C ALA A 155 16.74 2.75 12.02
N GLU A 156 17.24 3.05 10.82
CA GLU A 156 17.45 2.12 9.72
C GLU A 156 18.43 1.00 10.09
N VAL A 157 19.51 1.31 10.83
CA VAL A 157 20.45 0.30 11.36
C VAL A 157 19.76 -0.65 12.34
N VAL A 158 18.83 -0.13 13.16
CA VAL A 158 18.10 -0.91 14.18
C VAL A 158 17.02 -1.75 13.51
N GLU A 159 16.34 -1.22 12.49
CA GLU A 159 15.37 -1.93 11.66
C GLU A 159 16.04 -3.08 10.89
N ALA A 160 17.18 -2.81 10.24
CA ALA A 160 17.98 -3.84 9.57
C ALA A 160 18.45 -4.93 10.55
N ALA A 161 18.81 -4.55 11.78
CA ALA A 161 19.15 -5.52 12.83
C ALA A 161 17.94 -6.34 13.31
N ALA A 162 16.76 -5.73 13.43
CA ALA A 162 15.53 -6.41 13.81
C ALA A 162 14.99 -7.35 12.73
N GLY A 163 15.13 -6.98 11.45
CA GLY A 163 14.74 -7.77 10.29
C GLY A 163 15.73 -8.87 9.87
N ASN A 164 16.99 -8.82 10.32
CA ASN A 164 18.01 -9.83 10.01
C ASN A 164 17.60 -11.21 10.54
N GLU A 165 17.35 -12.19 9.65
CA GLU A 165 16.78 -13.50 10.03
C GLU A 165 17.68 -14.34 10.97
N TRP A 166 19.00 -14.36 10.75
CA TRP A 166 19.90 -15.31 11.41
C TRP A 166 20.64 -14.76 12.63
N ASN A 167 21.07 -13.49 12.59
CA ASN A 167 21.88 -12.87 13.64
C ASN A 167 21.18 -11.71 14.36
N GLY A 168 20.02 -11.27 13.88
CA GLY A 168 19.29 -10.10 14.39
C GLY A 168 19.14 -10.05 15.92
N GLY A 169 18.72 -11.14 16.57
CA GLY A 169 18.63 -11.20 18.03
C GLY A 169 19.94 -10.88 18.78
N LYS A 170 21.07 -11.48 18.36
CA LYS A 170 22.39 -11.25 19.00
C LYS A 170 23.01 -9.91 18.63
N LEU A 171 22.67 -9.41 17.45
CA LEU A 171 23.09 -8.10 16.96
C LEU A 171 22.33 -6.99 17.70
N MET A 172 21.02 -7.16 17.89
CA MET A 172 20.20 -6.26 18.68
C MET A 172 20.61 -6.26 20.15
N GLU A 173 20.93 -7.42 20.74
CA GLU A 173 21.55 -7.53 22.07
C GLU A 173 22.84 -6.68 22.16
N LEU A 174 23.77 -6.86 21.21
CA LEU A 174 25.02 -6.09 21.14
C LEU A 174 24.77 -4.57 21.02
N LEU A 175 23.85 -4.17 20.15
CA LEU A 175 23.50 -2.75 19.93
C LEU A 175 22.84 -2.15 21.18
N LEU A 176 21.88 -2.83 21.80
CA LEU A 176 21.20 -2.38 23.02
C LEU A 176 22.13 -2.32 24.23
N ASP A 177 23.15 -3.17 24.31
CA ASP A 177 24.11 -3.17 25.42
C ASP A 177 25.23 -2.13 25.24
N ARG A 178 25.70 -1.93 24.00
CA ARG A 178 26.77 -0.95 23.71
C ARG A 178 26.23 0.48 23.53
N ARG A 179 25.01 0.65 23.02
CA ARG A 179 24.44 1.92 22.54
C ARG A 179 22.96 2.15 22.91
N GLY A 180 22.40 1.40 23.85
CA GLY A 180 20.98 1.44 24.22
C GLY A 180 20.40 2.84 24.47
N ASP A 181 21.15 3.73 25.12
CA ASP A 181 20.72 5.12 25.41
C ASP A 181 20.56 6.01 24.16
N GLN A 182 21.02 5.55 22.99
CA GLN A 182 21.00 6.27 21.71
C GLN A 182 20.05 5.63 20.70
N ILE A 183 19.49 4.45 21.02
CA ILE A 183 18.62 3.69 20.13
C ILE A 183 17.18 4.13 20.35
N ALA A 184 16.61 4.82 19.36
CA ALA A 184 15.18 5.01 19.26
C ALA A 184 14.55 3.72 18.72
N ILE A 185 13.63 3.14 19.47
CA ILE A 185 12.80 2.02 18.99
C ILE A 185 11.55 2.62 18.38
N THR A 186 11.52 2.68 17.05
CA THR A 186 10.41 3.23 16.28
C THR A 186 9.34 2.16 16.00
N GLU A 187 8.27 2.54 15.31
CA GLU A 187 7.24 1.60 14.85
C GLU A 187 7.85 0.57 13.87
N GLU A 188 8.63 1.02 12.90
CA GLU A 188 9.25 0.21 11.85
C GLU A 188 10.16 -0.87 12.46
N VAL A 189 10.95 -0.53 13.48
CA VAL A 189 11.77 -1.49 14.24
C VAL A 189 10.93 -2.60 14.86
N VAL A 190 9.78 -2.26 15.44
CA VAL A 190 8.89 -3.22 16.10
C VAL A 190 8.09 -4.03 15.09
N GLN A 191 7.70 -3.45 13.95
CA GLN A 191 7.10 -4.19 12.84
C GLN A 191 8.11 -5.16 12.21
N ALA A 192 9.35 -4.76 12.00
CA ALA A 192 10.44 -5.62 11.51
C ALA A 192 10.74 -6.77 12.49
N ALA A 193 10.83 -6.47 13.80
CA ALA A 193 10.97 -7.48 14.84
C ALA A 193 9.76 -8.43 14.90
N ALA A 194 8.54 -7.91 14.77
CA ALA A 194 7.34 -8.75 14.74
C ALA A 194 7.31 -9.65 13.49
N GLY A 195 7.70 -9.11 12.34
CA GLY A 195 7.74 -9.80 11.04
C GLY A 195 8.80 -10.89 10.92
N ASN A 196 9.84 -10.86 11.75
CA ASN A 196 10.97 -11.77 11.66
C ASN A 196 10.60 -13.19 12.14
N VAL A 197 10.42 -14.10 11.19
CA VAL A 197 9.99 -15.50 11.41
C VAL A 197 10.96 -16.30 12.29
N TRP A 198 12.25 -15.98 12.26
CA TRP A 198 13.30 -16.80 12.84
C TRP A 198 13.78 -16.33 14.21
N ASN A 199 13.93 -15.01 14.40
CA ASN A 199 14.39 -14.45 15.68
C ASN A 199 13.53 -13.29 16.21
N GLY A 200 12.41 -12.96 15.55
CA GLY A 200 11.54 -11.86 15.97
C GLY A 200 11.02 -11.99 17.40
N THR A 201 10.84 -13.22 17.89
CA THR A 201 10.50 -13.47 19.31
C THR A 201 11.63 -13.08 20.28
N ASP A 202 12.89 -13.32 19.91
CA ASP A 202 14.06 -12.95 20.72
C ASP A 202 14.31 -11.44 20.67
N VAL A 203 14.24 -10.83 19.48
CA VAL A 203 14.32 -9.37 19.31
C VAL A 203 13.21 -8.69 20.10
N MET A 204 11.95 -9.11 19.94
CA MET A 204 10.82 -8.54 20.68
C MET A 204 10.97 -8.74 22.20
N ALA A 205 11.52 -9.87 22.67
CA ALA A 205 11.78 -10.07 24.10
C ALA A 205 12.75 -9.01 24.66
N LEU A 206 13.82 -8.69 23.93
CA LEU A 206 14.79 -7.65 24.30
C LEU A 206 14.15 -6.25 24.31
N LEU A 207 13.34 -5.92 23.30
CA LEU A 207 12.64 -4.64 23.20
C LEU A 207 11.65 -4.44 24.37
N LEU A 208 10.83 -5.44 24.67
CA LEU A 208 9.85 -5.38 25.77
C LEU A 208 10.50 -5.18 27.15
N GLU A 209 11.71 -5.70 27.36
CA GLU A 209 12.42 -5.56 28.65
C GLU A 209 12.94 -4.14 28.91
N ARG A 210 13.12 -3.32 27.85
CA ARG A 210 13.53 -1.91 27.96
C ARG A 210 12.37 -0.95 28.23
N ARG A 211 11.11 -1.42 28.30
CA ARG A 211 9.89 -0.61 28.46
C ARG A 211 9.79 0.53 27.43
N VAL A 212 9.76 0.16 26.15
CA VAL A 212 9.53 1.14 25.09
C VAL A 212 8.11 1.70 25.21
N GLU A 213 8.02 3.01 25.40
CA GLU A 213 6.79 3.80 25.23
C GLU A 213 6.84 4.39 23.82
N PHE A 214 5.81 4.13 23.01
CA PHE A 214 5.71 4.63 21.64
C PHE A 214 4.96 5.96 21.63
N ALA A 215 5.08 6.69 20.52
CA ALA A 215 4.20 7.81 20.25
C ALA A 215 2.73 7.34 20.17
N ASP A 216 1.82 8.27 20.42
CA ASP A 216 0.42 8.21 20.00
C ASP A 216 -0.35 6.96 20.49
N GLY A 217 0.05 6.42 21.65
CA GLY A 217 -0.62 5.29 22.31
C GLY A 217 -0.41 3.91 21.66
N TRP A 218 0.31 3.86 20.54
CA TRP A 218 0.61 2.63 19.80
C TRP A 218 1.36 1.61 20.68
N THR A 219 1.13 0.31 20.44
CA THR A 219 1.70 -0.74 21.29
C THR A 219 2.39 -1.83 20.49
N PRO A 220 3.37 -2.56 21.07
CA PRO A 220 3.95 -3.75 20.43
C PRO A 220 2.89 -4.81 20.11
N LEU A 221 1.78 -4.83 20.86
CA LEU A 221 0.68 -5.74 20.63
C LEU A 221 -0.12 -5.35 19.38
N ASN A 222 -0.34 -4.06 19.11
CA ASN A 222 -0.90 -3.57 17.84
C ASN A 222 0.04 -3.97 16.69
N ALA A 223 1.33 -3.61 16.78
CA ALA A 223 2.36 -3.96 15.80
C ALA A 223 2.36 -5.45 15.42
N ALA A 224 2.47 -6.34 16.40
CA ALA A 224 2.47 -7.78 16.17
C ALA A 224 1.12 -8.32 15.65
N SER A 225 0.04 -7.58 15.86
CA SER A 225 -1.30 -7.90 15.36
C SER A 225 -1.56 -7.39 13.94
N ILE A 226 -0.93 -6.30 13.51
CA ILE A 226 -0.88 -5.84 12.11
C ILE A 226 -0.19 -6.91 11.25
N VAL A 227 1.01 -7.34 11.65
CA VAL A 227 1.81 -8.29 10.86
C VAL A 227 1.34 -9.75 11.04
N GLY A 228 0.66 -10.07 12.15
CA GLY A 228 -0.02 -11.35 12.35
C GLY A 228 0.81 -12.47 12.98
N HIS A 229 2.00 -12.16 13.52
CA HIS A 229 2.93 -13.16 14.05
C HIS A 229 2.48 -13.70 15.42
N LEU A 230 1.68 -14.75 15.38
CA LEU A 230 0.99 -15.37 16.52
C LEU A 230 1.88 -15.63 17.75
N GLU A 231 3.12 -16.09 17.56
CA GLU A 231 4.02 -16.39 18.69
C GLU A 231 4.62 -15.12 19.32
N VAL A 232 4.82 -14.06 18.54
CA VAL A 232 5.20 -12.73 19.04
C VAL A 232 4.05 -12.12 19.85
N VAL A 233 2.83 -12.17 19.31
CA VAL A 233 1.60 -11.78 20.05
C VAL A 233 1.46 -12.57 21.36
N ARG A 234 1.69 -13.90 21.32
CA ARG A 234 1.65 -14.77 22.50
C ARG A 234 2.69 -14.36 23.56
N LEU A 235 3.91 -14.02 23.14
CA LEU A 235 4.98 -13.56 24.02
C LEU A 235 4.63 -12.21 24.68
N ILE A 236 4.17 -11.24 23.90
CA ILE A 236 3.77 -9.91 24.39
C ILE A 236 2.67 -10.02 25.44
N LEU A 237 1.62 -10.81 25.17
CA LEU A 237 0.53 -11.08 26.12
C LEU A 237 0.99 -11.86 27.35
N ALA A 238 1.97 -12.77 27.22
CA ALA A 238 2.56 -13.49 28.35
C ALA A 238 3.45 -12.61 29.24
N LYS A 239 4.06 -11.56 28.68
CA LYS A 239 4.79 -10.51 29.41
C LYS A 239 3.86 -9.48 30.09
N GLY A 240 2.54 -9.56 29.85
CA GLY A 240 1.52 -8.79 30.58
C GLY A 240 1.07 -7.50 29.88
N ALA A 241 1.20 -7.41 28.55
CA ALA A 241 0.62 -6.32 27.79
C ALA A 241 -0.91 -6.22 27.97
N ASP A 242 -1.43 -5.01 27.97
CA ASP A 242 -2.87 -4.74 28.02
C ASP A 242 -3.51 -5.06 26.66
N VAL A 243 -4.44 -6.02 26.65
CA VAL A 243 -5.16 -6.45 25.45
C VAL A 243 -6.24 -5.45 25.00
N THR A 244 -6.57 -4.48 25.87
CA THR A 244 -7.55 -3.41 25.63
C THR A 244 -6.91 -2.05 25.33
N ALA A 245 -5.57 -1.98 25.29
CA ALA A 245 -4.88 -0.78 24.85
C ALA A 245 -5.27 -0.43 23.41
N ALA A 246 -5.51 0.85 23.19
CA ALA A 246 -5.82 1.45 21.92
C ALA A 246 -4.83 2.60 21.67
N ASP A 247 -4.51 2.83 20.40
CA ASP A 247 -3.77 4.03 19.98
C ASP A 247 -4.64 5.29 20.02
N GLU A 248 -4.09 6.42 19.56
CA GLU A 248 -4.81 7.68 19.50
C GLU A 248 -6.11 7.59 18.68
N ASP A 249 -6.16 6.80 17.60
CA ASP A 249 -7.35 6.65 16.75
C ASP A 249 -8.36 5.63 17.32
N GLY A 250 -8.06 5.00 18.46
CA GLY A 250 -8.92 4.03 19.12
C GLY A 250 -8.72 2.60 18.63
N TRP A 251 -7.71 2.36 17.78
CA TRP A 251 -7.41 1.04 17.25
C TRP A 251 -6.69 0.20 18.29
N THR A 252 -7.37 -0.86 18.72
CA THR A 252 -6.78 -1.93 19.54
C THR A 252 -6.14 -3.00 18.65
N ALA A 253 -5.25 -3.82 19.19
CA ALA A 253 -4.78 -5.07 18.56
C ALA A 253 -5.87 -5.96 17.91
N LEU A 254 -7.12 -5.97 18.42
CA LEU A 254 -8.23 -6.72 17.82
C LEU A 254 -8.76 -6.08 16.51
N HIS A 255 -8.73 -4.75 16.40
CA HIS A 255 -9.04 -4.01 15.17
C HIS A 255 -8.00 -4.37 14.11
N GLU A 256 -6.71 -4.24 14.45
CA GLU A 256 -5.56 -4.56 13.58
C GLU A 256 -5.61 -5.97 13.00
N ALA A 257 -5.74 -6.98 13.86
CA ALA A 257 -5.80 -8.37 13.44
C ALA A 257 -7.05 -8.69 12.61
N SER A 258 -8.14 -7.92 12.79
CA SER A 258 -9.39 -8.10 12.05
C SER A 258 -9.36 -7.45 10.67
N ALA A 259 -8.76 -6.27 10.54
CA ALA A 259 -8.52 -5.61 9.25
C ALA A 259 -7.50 -6.39 8.39
N ASN A 260 -6.44 -6.93 9.00
CA ASN A 260 -5.33 -7.58 8.29
C ASN A 260 -5.52 -9.10 8.07
N GLY A 261 -6.64 -9.70 8.48
CA GLY A 261 -6.98 -11.10 8.15
C GLY A 261 -6.37 -12.18 9.06
N HIS A 262 -5.83 -11.80 10.22
CA HIS A 262 -5.05 -12.70 11.09
C HIS A 262 -5.90 -13.51 12.06
N LEU A 263 -6.69 -14.45 11.52
CA LEU A 263 -7.67 -15.27 12.26
C LEU A 263 -7.15 -15.90 13.57
N GLN A 264 -5.92 -16.42 13.59
CA GLN A 264 -5.35 -17.03 14.80
C GLN A 264 -4.99 -15.99 15.87
N VAL A 265 -4.60 -14.78 15.47
CA VAL A 265 -4.34 -13.65 16.37
C VAL A 265 -5.66 -13.13 16.92
N VAL A 266 -6.68 -12.88 16.08
CA VAL A 266 -8.04 -12.52 16.53
C VAL A 266 -8.55 -13.49 17.58
N LYS A 267 -8.43 -14.80 17.32
CA LYS A 267 -8.85 -15.84 18.27
C LYS A 267 -8.08 -15.75 19.59
N LEU A 268 -6.76 -15.59 19.56
CA LEU A 268 -5.93 -15.46 20.76
C LEU A 268 -6.29 -14.21 21.57
N LEU A 269 -6.51 -13.06 20.92
CA LEU A 269 -6.89 -11.80 21.55
C LEU A 269 -8.25 -11.92 22.25
N LEU A 270 -9.26 -12.47 21.57
CA LEU A 270 -10.59 -12.73 22.15
C LEU A 270 -10.54 -13.74 23.31
N ASP A 271 -9.73 -14.80 23.20
CA ASP A 271 -9.52 -15.77 24.29
C ASP A 271 -8.71 -15.17 25.46
N LYS A 272 -8.09 -13.99 25.27
CA LYS A 272 -7.39 -13.19 26.30
C LYS A 272 -8.19 -12.03 26.85
N GLY A 273 -9.42 -11.82 26.37
CA GLY A 273 -10.34 -10.79 26.88
C GLY A 273 -10.27 -9.46 26.15
N ALA A 274 -9.80 -9.42 24.90
CA ALA A 274 -10.02 -8.27 24.02
C ALA A 274 -11.51 -7.93 23.94
N ASP A 275 -11.85 -6.64 24.00
CA ASP A 275 -13.22 -6.17 23.92
C ASP A 275 -13.73 -6.25 22.48
N ILE A 276 -14.69 -7.15 22.24
CA ILE A 276 -15.35 -7.36 20.94
C ILE A 276 -16.32 -6.23 20.57
N THR A 277 -16.64 -5.35 21.52
CA THR A 277 -17.50 -4.17 21.38
C THR A 277 -16.72 -2.86 21.40
N ALA A 278 -15.39 -2.91 21.48
CA ALA A 278 -14.56 -1.74 21.23
C ALA A 278 -14.85 -1.19 19.83
N ALA A 279 -14.81 0.12 19.70
CA ALA A 279 -14.97 0.84 18.46
C ALA A 279 -13.94 1.98 18.43
N ASP A 280 -13.41 2.28 17.25
CA ASP A 280 -12.44 3.35 17.05
C ASP A 280 -13.08 4.76 17.11
N LYS A 281 -12.29 5.80 16.82
CA LYS A 281 -12.75 7.20 16.76
C LYS A 281 -13.94 7.44 15.84
N TRP A 282 -14.11 6.66 14.78
CA TRP A 282 -15.20 6.78 13.82
C TRP A 282 -16.37 5.85 14.14
N GLY A 283 -16.28 5.08 15.23
CA GLY A 283 -17.31 4.14 15.66
C GLY A 283 -17.22 2.77 14.97
N TRP A 284 -16.10 2.43 14.32
CA TRP A 284 -15.94 1.15 13.64
C TRP A 284 -15.54 0.04 14.63
N PRO A 285 -16.37 -1.00 14.84
CA PRO A 285 -15.96 -2.19 15.58
C PRO A 285 -15.09 -3.12 14.71
N PRO A 286 -14.37 -4.10 15.31
CA PRO A 286 -13.59 -5.10 14.59
C PRO A 286 -14.36 -5.88 13.52
N LEU A 287 -15.69 -6.03 13.69
CA LEU A 287 -16.57 -6.67 12.71
C LEU A 287 -16.72 -5.83 11.43
N SER A 288 -16.77 -4.49 11.53
CA SER A 288 -16.84 -3.62 10.36
C SER A 288 -15.54 -3.67 9.57
N LEU A 289 -14.38 -3.61 10.24
CA LEU A 289 -13.07 -3.79 9.61
C LEU A 289 -12.94 -5.14 8.89
N ALA A 290 -13.25 -6.25 9.57
CA ALA A 290 -13.25 -7.58 8.96
C ALA A 290 -14.22 -7.69 7.76
N SER A 291 -15.30 -6.92 7.76
CA SER A 291 -16.31 -6.93 6.70
C SER A 291 -15.95 -6.05 5.51
N ASN A 292 -15.35 -4.88 5.77
CA ASN A 292 -14.78 -3.97 4.78
C ASN A 292 -13.61 -4.62 4.02
N SER A 293 -12.75 -5.38 4.72
CA SER A 293 -11.61 -6.10 4.11
C SER A 293 -11.92 -7.53 3.63
N GLY A 294 -13.15 -8.01 3.82
CA GLY A 294 -13.63 -9.29 3.26
C GLY A 294 -13.25 -10.57 4.01
N HIS A 295 -12.78 -10.48 5.25
CA HIS A 295 -12.27 -11.60 6.05
C HIS A 295 -13.38 -12.45 6.69
N VAL A 296 -13.97 -13.33 5.87
CA VAL A 296 -15.14 -14.16 6.19
C VAL A 296 -15.01 -14.94 7.49
N GLU A 297 -13.90 -15.64 7.71
CA GLU A 297 -13.67 -16.47 8.89
C GLU A 297 -13.55 -15.63 10.17
N ILE A 298 -13.05 -14.40 10.07
CA ILE A 298 -12.96 -13.46 11.18
C ILE A 298 -14.34 -12.89 11.50
N ALA A 299 -15.07 -12.40 10.50
CA ALA A 299 -16.45 -11.95 10.67
C ALA A 299 -17.33 -13.04 11.31
N GLN A 300 -17.18 -14.30 10.86
CA GLN A 300 -17.87 -15.47 11.44
C GLN A 300 -17.49 -15.68 12.90
N LEU A 301 -16.19 -15.65 13.23
CA LEU A 301 -15.69 -15.82 14.61
C LEU A 301 -16.20 -14.71 15.53
N LEU A 302 -16.20 -13.45 15.08
CA LEU A 302 -16.70 -12.30 15.84
C LEU A 302 -18.20 -12.43 16.10
N LEU A 303 -18.99 -12.77 15.08
CA LEU A 303 -20.44 -13.00 15.20
C LEU A 303 -20.78 -14.22 16.08
N ASP A 304 -19.95 -15.28 16.08
CA ASP A 304 -20.10 -16.44 16.98
C ASP A 304 -19.70 -16.13 18.43
N LYS A 305 -18.80 -15.16 18.64
CA LYS A 305 -18.39 -14.66 19.96
C LYS A 305 -19.31 -13.56 20.50
N GLY A 306 -20.31 -13.12 19.73
CA GLY A 306 -21.36 -12.20 20.16
C GLY A 306 -21.16 -10.73 19.77
N SER A 307 -20.36 -10.44 18.74
CA SER A 307 -20.31 -9.11 18.13
C SER A 307 -21.68 -8.70 17.57
N ASP A 308 -22.05 -7.43 17.71
CA ASP A 308 -23.35 -6.91 17.29
C ASP A 308 -23.38 -6.68 15.77
N VAL A 309 -24.19 -7.48 15.06
CA VAL A 309 -24.40 -7.38 13.61
C VAL A 309 -25.11 -6.08 13.18
N THR A 310 -25.71 -5.37 14.13
CA THR A 310 -26.41 -4.08 13.92
C THR A 310 -25.61 -2.87 14.35
N ALA A 311 -24.37 -3.06 14.86
CA ALA A 311 -23.46 -1.96 15.14
C ALA A 311 -23.24 -1.12 13.87
N ALA A 312 -23.31 0.20 14.06
CA ALA A 312 -23.14 1.21 13.03
C ALA A 312 -22.14 2.24 13.51
N ASP A 313 -21.35 2.78 12.58
CA ASP A 313 -20.36 3.81 12.82
C ASP A 313 -21.01 5.21 13.01
N GLU A 314 -20.21 6.28 13.14
CA GLU A 314 -20.72 7.66 13.23
C GLU A 314 -21.54 8.08 11.99
N ASP A 315 -21.32 7.41 10.85
CA ASP A 315 -21.99 7.65 9.58
C ASP A 315 -23.21 6.74 9.38
N GLY A 316 -23.53 5.85 10.32
CA GLY A 316 -24.63 4.90 10.22
C GLY A 316 -24.33 3.67 9.36
N MET A 317 -23.09 3.51 8.89
CA MET A 317 -22.63 2.37 8.12
C MET A 317 -22.48 1.15 9.03
N THR A 318 -23.20 0.08 8.70
CA THR A 318 -23.04 -1.22 9.36
C THR A 318 -22.07 -2.11 8.58
N ALA A 319 -21.58 -3.18 9.20
CA ALA A 319 -20.80 -4.23 8.53
C ALA A 319 -21.42 -4.74 7.20
N LEU A 320 -22.76 -4.71 7.05
CA LEU A 320 -23.44 -5.10 5.80
C LEU A 320 -23.31 -4.03 4.71
N HIS A 321 -23.29 -2.75 5.08
CA HIS A 321 -23.01 -1.66 4.14
C HIS A 321 -21.58 -1.81 3.62
N GLU A 322 -20.59 -1.97 4.51
CA GLU A 322 -19.18 -2.18 4.17
C GLU A 322 -18.93 -3.37 3.22
N ALA A 323 -19.43 -4.55 3.58
CA ALA A 323 -19.27 -5.74 2.75
C ALA A 323 -19.98 -5.62 1.39
N SER A 324 -21.07 -4.83 1.31
CA SER A 324 -21.80 -4.61 0.05
C SER A 324 -21.12 -3.55 -0.82
N ALA A 325 -20.58 -2.50 -0.22
CA ALA A 325 -19.83 -1.42 -0.87
C ALA A 325 -18.51 -1.90 -1.48
N ASN A 326 -17.88 -2.94 -0.90
CA ASN A 326 -16.65 -3.58 -1.39
C ASN A 326 -16.89 -4.93 -2.11
N GLY A 327 -18.15 -5.38 -2.24
CA GLY A 327 -18.51 -6.57 -3.02
C GLY A 327 -18.11 -7.92 -2.40
N HIS A 328 -17.88 -7.97 -1.09
CA HIS A 328 -17.44 -9.16 -0.36
C HIS A 328 -18.59 -10.16 -0.11
N LEU A 329 -19.04 -10.82 -1.19
CA LEU A 329 -20.21 -11.72 -1.24
C LEU A 329 -20.32 -12.72 -0.07
N PRO A 330 -19.24 -13.42 0.35
CA PRO A 330 -19.38 -14.41 1.42
C PRO A 330 -19.64 -13.73 2.77
N VAL A 331 -19.11 -12.53 3.00
CA VAL A 331 -19.40 -11.70 4.17
C VAL A 331 -20.82 -11.15 4.10
N VAL A 332 -21.26 -10.59 2.97
CA VAL A 332 -22.66 -10.14 2.77
C VAL A 332 -23.63 -11.27 3.08
N LYS A 333 -23.37 -12.47 2.56
CA LYS A 333 -24.19 -13.65 2.84
C LYS A 333 -24.20 -14.02 4.32
N LEU A 334 -23.03 -14.06 4.96
CA LEU A 334 -22.86 -14.37 6.38
C LEU A 334 -23.64 -13.39 7.27
N LEU A 335 -23.50 -12.09 7.04
CA LEU A 335 -24.17 -11.04 7.80
C LEU A 335 -25.69 -11.16 7.69
N LEU A 336 -26.21 -11.41 6.49
CA LEU A 336 -27.64 -11.65 6.26
C LEU A 336 -28.13 -12.95 6.92
N ASP A 337 -27.34 -14.03 6.85
CA ASP A 337 -27.63 -15.31 7.55
C ASP A 337 -27.58 -15.15 9.09
N LYS A 338 -26.86 -14.13 9.59
CA LYS A 338 -26.77 -13.73 11.00
C LYS A 338 -27.79 -12.66 11.43
N GLY A 339 -28.65 -12.19 10.52
CA GLY A 339 -29.75 -11.28 10.83
C GLY A 339 -29.46 -9.79 10.68
N ALA A 340 -28.43 -9.41 9.92
CA ALA A 340 -28.23 -8.01 9.51
C ALA A 340 -29.48 -7.45 8.80
N ASP A 341 -29.85 -6.20 9.12
CA ASP A 341 -30.97 -5.53 8.46
C ASP A 341 -30.60 -5.10 7.04
N ILE A 342 -31.16 -5.81 6.06
CA ILE A 342 -31.01 -5.56 4.61
C ILE A 342 -31.63 -4.22 4.16
N THR A 343 -32.41 -3.57 5.02
CA THR A 343 -33.08 -2.28 4.80
C THR A 343 -32.55 -1.15 5.67
N ALA A 344 -31.53 -1.40 6.50
CA ALA A 344 -30.81 -0.34 7.18
C ALA A 344 -30.28 0.69 6.17
N ALA A 345 -30.11 1.92 6.63
CA ALA A 345 -29.64 3.03 5.81
C ALA A 345 -28.68 3.91 6.62
N ASP A 346 -27.60 4.34 5.97
CA ASP A 346 -26.62 5.26 6.54
C ASP A 346 -27.17 6.68 6.75
N LYS A 347 -26.33 7.62 7.24
CA LYS A 347 -26.71 9.03 7.45
C LYS A 347 -27.13 9.74 6.16
N TRP A 348 -26.66 9.28 5.01
CA TRP A 348 -27.03 9.77 3.68
C TRP A 348 -28.23 9.03 3.08
N GLY A 349 -28.85 8.10 3.81
CA GLY A 349 -30.03 7.32 3.41
C GLY A 349 -29.72 6.09 2.55
N TRP A 350 -28.46 5.71 2.34
CA TRP A 350 -28.12 4.61 1.44
C TRP A 350 -28.32 3.25 2.08
N PRO A 351 -29.17 2.37 1.52
CA PRO A 351 -29.17 0.96 1.88
C PRO A 351 -28.01 0.20 1.23
N PRO A 352 -27.64 -0.99 1.74
CA PRO A 352 -26.57 -1.82 1.18
C PRO A 352 -26.71 -2.12 -0.33
N LEU A 353 -27.95 -2.24 -0.82
CA LEU A 353 -28.25 -2.42 -2.25
C LEU A 353 -27.79 -1.23 -3.11
N ASN A 354 -27.97 0.00 -2.63
CA ASN A 354 -27.59 1.19 -3.38
C ASN A 354 -26.07 1.35 -3.40
N LEU A 355 -25.39 1.04 -2.27
CA LEU A 355 -23.93 1.03 -2.20
C LEU A 355 -23.34 0.00 -3.18
N ALA A 356 -23.81 -1.27 -3.15
CA ALA A 356 -23.37 -2.29 -4.11
C ALA A 356 -23.63 -1.88 -5.57
N SER A 357 -24.76 -1.24 -5.85
CA SER A 357 -25.09 -0.74 -7.20
C SER A 357 -24.19 0.41 -7.65
N ASN A 358 -23.76 1.26 -6.72
CA ASN A 358 -22.87 2.39 -6.98
C ASN A 358 -21.40 1.95 -7.14
N SER A 359 -20.97 0.98 -6.35
CA SER A 359 -19.64 0.36 -6.46
C SER A 359 -19.54 -0.65 -7.63
N GLY A 360 -20.66 -0.96 -8.31
CA GLY A 360 -20.68 -1.83 -9.49
C GLY A 360 -20.48 -3.32 -9.15
N HIS A 361 -20.86 -3.73 -7.94
CA HIS A 361 -20.72 -5.11 -7.48
C HIS A 361 -21.98 -5.92 -7.81
N LEU A 362 -22.12 -6.28 -9.09
CA LEU A 362 -23.26 -7.03 -9.63
C LEU A 362 -23.65 -8.24 -8.77
N ASP A 363 -22.69 -9.08 -8.38
CA ASP A 363 -22.97 -10.28 -7.60
C ASP A 363 -23.50 -9.96 -6.19
N ALA A 364 -23.08 -8.84 -5.60
CA ALA A 364 -23.59 -8.37 -4.31
C ALA A 364 -25.00 -7.82 -4.46
N VAL A 365 -25.27 -7.06 -5.53
CA VAL A 365 -26.62 -6.63 -5.91
C VAL A 365 -27.54 -7.84 -6.09
N GLN A 366 -27.13 -8.85 -6.85
CA GLN A 366 -27.94 -10.04 -7.09
C GLN A 366 -28.20 -10.83 -5.79
N LEU A 367 -27.18 -11.01 -4.95
CA LEU A 367 -27.33 -11.67 -3.64
C LEU A 367 -28.29 -10.91 -2.72
N LEU A 368 -28.21 -9.57 -2.68
CA LEU A 368 -29.12 -8.74 -1.89
C LEU A 368 -30.57 -8.84 -2.41
N LEU A 369 -30.77 -8.80 -3.73
CA LEU A 369 -32.10 -8.97 -4.34
C LEU A 369 -32.68 -10.36 -4.08
N ASP A 370 -31.87 -11.43 -4.23
CA ASP A 370 -32.25 -12.82 -3.93
C ASP A 370 -32.61 -13.01 -2.45
N LYS A 371 -31.99 -12.22 -1.55
CA LYS A 371 -32.27 -12.15 -0.11
C LYS A 371 -33.45 -11.24 0.25
N GLY A 372 -34.06 -10.56 -0.72
CA GLY A 372 -35.28 -9.75 -0.55
C GLY A 372 -35.06 -8.25 -0.37
N ALA A 373 -33.89 -7.71 -0.75
CA ALA A 373 -33.66 -6.26 -0.74
C ALA A 373 -34.65 -5.53 -1.66
N GLY A 374 -35.20 -4.41 -1.18
CA GLY A 374 -36.16 -3.62 -1.95
C GLY A 374 -35.49 -2.71 -2.98
N VAL A 375 -35.86 -2.85 -4.26
CA VAL A 375 -35.39 -2.00 -5.38
C VAL A 375 -35.81 -0.51 -5.31
N TYR A 376 -36.59 -0.13 -4.29
CA TYR A 376 -37.08 1.24 -4.07
C TYR A 376 -36.45 1.92 -2.84
N GLY A 377 -35.39 1.33 -2.26
CA GLY A 377 -34.55 2.04 -1.27
C GLY A 377 -33.88 3.25 -1.92
N MET A 378 -33.84 4.38 -1.22
CA MET A 378 -33.40 5.66 -1.76
C MET A 378 -32.43 6.38 -0.83
N ASP A 379 -31.39 6.99 -1.40
CA ASP A 379 -30.59 7.99 -0.68
C ASP A 379 -31.41 9.24 -0.31
N ASN A 380 -30.82 10.13 0.49
CA ASN A 380 -31.39 11.43 0.88
C ASN A 380 -31.64 12.38 -0.31
N ASP A 381 -31.11 12.06 -1.50
CA ASP A 381 -31.41 12.75 -2.75
C ASP A 381 -32.55 12.08 -3.55
N GLY A 382 -33.14 10.97 -3.09
CA GLY A 382 -34.23 10.25 -3.74
C GLY A 382 -33.77 9.27 -4.83
N ARG A 383 -32.49 8.89 -4.85
CA ARG A 383 -31.89 8.02 -5.88
C ARG A 383 -31.91 6.57 -5.45
N THR A 384 -32.34 5.70 -6.37
CA THR A 384 -32.38 4.24 -6.17
C THR A 384 -31.12 3.58 -6.71
N GLY A 385 -30.86 2.32 -6.34
CA GLY A 385 -29.78 1.51 -6.94
C GLY A 385 -29.77 1.55 -8.48
N LEU A 386 -30.93 1.60 -9.13
CA LEU A 386 -31.04 1.71 -10.59
C LEU A 386 -30.51 3.06 -11.11
N PHE A 387 -30.74 4.15 -10.38
CA PHE A 387 -30.18 5.45 -10.71
C PHE A 387 -28.65 5.44 -10.60
N HIS A 388 -28.08 4.84 -9.55
CA HIS A 388 -26.62 4.79 -9.36
C HIS A 388 -25.95 3.88 -10.41
N ALA A 389 -26.51 2.70 -10.69
CA ALA A 389 -26.02 1.81 -11.75
C ALA A 389 -26.09 2.49 -13.14
N ALA A 390 -27.17 3.22 -13.41
CA ALA A 390 -27.32 3.99 -14.64
C ALA A 390 -26.34 5.17 -14.73
N ARG A 391 -26.08 5.88 -13.62
CA ARG A 391 -25.06 6.94 -13.51
C ARG A 391 -23.66 6.44 -13.83
N ARG A 392 -23.35 5.19 -13.44
CA ARG A 392 -22.07 4.49 -13.61
C ARG A 392 -21.89 3.84 -14.98
N GLY A 393 -22.98 3.61 -15.72
CA GLY A 393 -22.96 2.85 -16.97
C GLY A 393 -22.89 1.33 -16.78
N ASP A 394 -23.19 0.84 -15.57
CA ASP A 394 -23.17 -0.60 -15.28
C ASP A 394 -24.40 -1.28 -15.89
N CYS A 395 -24.22 -1.72 -17.13
CA CYS A 395 -25.25 -2.38 -17.94
C CYS A 395 -25.79 -3.65 -17.27
N GLN A 396 -24.95 -4.41 -16.56
CA GLN A 396 -25.37 -5.69 -15.97
C GLN A 396 -26.20 -5.45 -14.70
N THR A 397 -25.77 -4.53 -13.85
CA THR A 397 -26.52 -4.14 -12.65
C THR A 397 -27.84 -3.46 -13.01
N VAL A 398 -27.87 -2.62 -14.06
CA VAL A 398 -29.11 -2.06 -14.61
C VAL A 398 -30.07 -3.18 -15.07
N GLN A 399 -29.59 -4.18 -15.83
CA GLN A 399 -30.43 -5.32 -16.25
C GLN A 399 -30.95 -6.14 -15.06
N ALA A 400 -30.12 -6.39 -14.04
CA ALA A 400 -30.51 -7.14 -12.84
C ALA A 400 -31.62 -6.41 -12.05
N LEU A 401 -31.49 -5.09 -11.88
CA LEU A 401 -32.47 -4.26 -11.18
C LEU A 401 -33.79 -4.11 -11.95
N LEU A 402 -33.73 -3.93 -13.28
CA LEU A 402 -34.92 -3.91 -14.14
C LEU A 402 -35.65 -5.27 -14.12
N SER A 403 -34.91 -6.38 -14.16
CA SER A 403 -35.47 -7.73 -14.02
C SER A 403 -36.18 -7.94 -12.68
N ASN A 404 -35.72 -7.24 -11.63
CA ASN A 404 -36.34 -7.18 -10.30
C ASN A 404 -37.37 -6.02 -10.16
N LYS A 405 -37.88 -5.48 -11.28
CA LYS A 405 -38.97 -4.49 -11.35
C LYS A 405 -38.63 -3.12 -10.74
N ALA A 406 -37.35 -2.74 -10.72
CA ALA A 406 -36.96 -1.36 -10.44
C ALA A 406 -37.65 -0.40 -11.44
N SER A 407 -38.17 0.72 -10.94
CA SER A 407 -38.92 1.67 -11.77
C SER A 407 -37.96 2.49 -12.64
N VAL A 408 -37.96 2.24 -13.95
CA VAL A 408 -37.08 2.92 -14.93
C VAL A 408 -37.25 4.45 -14.97
N ASN A 409 -38.43 4.95 -14.58
CA ASN A 409 -38.77 6.37 -14.53
C ASN A 409 -38.73 6.96 -13.11
N PHE A 410 -38.16 6.25 -12.12
CA PHE A 410 -38.07 6.82 -10.78
C PHE A 410 -37.25 8.12 -10.81
N LYS A 411 -37.69 9.13 -10.07
CA LYS A 411 -37.12 10.48 -10.10
C LYS A 411 -36.44 10.80 -8.78
N ASP A 412 -35.22 11.32 -8.85
CA ASP A 412 -34.56 11.93 -7.71
C ASP A 412 -35.21 13.29 -7.34
N ARG A 413 -34.75 13.91 -6.25
CA ARG A 413 -35.24 15.23 -5.78
C ARG A 413 -35.07 16.35 -6.80
N TYR A 414 -34.27 16.16 -7.84
CA TYR A 414 -34.01 17.09 -8.93
C TYR A 414 -34.77 16.72 -10.21
N ASP A 415 -35.76 15.82 -10.10
CA ASP A 415 -36.57 15.27 -11.19
C ASP A 415 -35.78 14.47 -12.24
N ALA A 416 -34.52 14.10 -11.95
CA ALA A 416 -33.69 13.31 -12.86
C ALA A 416 -34.04 11.82 -12.76
N THR A 417 -34.15 11.16 -13.92
CA THR A 417 -34.38 9.72 -14.05
C THR A 417 -33.06 8.95 -14.30
N PRO A 418 -33.03 7.61 -14.12
CA PRO A 418 -31.92 6.76 -14.56
C PRO A 418 -31.49 7.03 -16.02
N LEU A 419 -32.45 7.22 -16.94
CA LEU A 419 -32.16 7.55 -18.34
C LEU A 419 -31.43 8.89 -18.48
N ILE A 420 -31.83 9.91 -17.72
CA ILE A 420 -31.14 11.20 -17.67
C ILE A 420 -29.71 11.02 -17.14
N ALA A 421 -29.51 10.26 -16.06
CA ALA A 421 -28.19 10.00 -15.47
C ALA A 421 -27.24 9.29 -16.46
N ALA A 422 -27.69 8.20 -17.08
CA ALA A 422 -26.90 7.46 -18.08
C ALA A 422 -26.57 8.31 -19.31
N SER A 423 -27.55 9.07 -19.82
CA SER A 423 -27.36 9.94 -20.99
C SER A 423 -26.37 11.07 -20.73
N ARG A 424 -26.33 11.57 -19.49
CA ARG A 424 -25.49 12.69 -19.07
C ARG A 424 -24.01 12.34 -18.95
N ASN A 425 -23.70 11.11 -18.54
CA ASN A 425 -22.33 10.57 -18.51
C ASN A 425 -21.96 9.81 -19.81
N GLY A 426 -22.86 9.80 -20.81
CA GLY A 426 -22.59 9.27 -22.13
C GLY A 426 -22.50 7.74 -22.20
N HIS A 427 -23.22 7.02 -21.33
CA HIS A 427 -23.21 5.56 -21.30
C HIS A 427 -24.18 5.00 -22.35
N ALA A 428 -23.75 4.93 -23.60
CA ALA A 428 -24.61 4.60 -24.74
C ALA A 428 -25.28 3.23 -24.60
N ASN A 429 -24.51 2.22 -24.20
CA ASN A 429 -25.00 0.85 -23.98
C ASN A 429 -26.06 0.78 -22.86
N THR A 430 -25.90 1.57 -21.79
CA THR A 430 -26.89 1.66 -20.70
C THR A 430 -28.14 2.42 -21.12
N VAL A 431 -27.99 3.48 -21.93
CA VAL A 431 -29.13 4.20 -22.51
C VAL A 431 -29.93 3.29 -23.44
N GLU A 432 -29.28 2.46 -24.26
CA GLU A 432 -29.95 1.46 -25.09
C GLU A 432 -30.80 0.50 -24.25
N ILE A 433 -30.23 -0.10 -23.19
CA ILE A 433 -30.96 -0.98 -22.25
C ILE A 433 -32.16 -0.28 -21.58
N LEU A 434 -32.00 0.98 -21.15
CA LEU A 434 -33.09 1.73 -20.51
C LEU A 434 -34.21 2.10 -21.49
N LEU A 435 -33.89 2.26 -22.78
CA LEU A 435 -34.85 2.53 -23.85
C LEU A 435 -35.64 1.29 -24.31
N GLU A 436 -35.21 0.08 -23.94
CA GLU A 436 -35.97 -1.17 -24.16
C GLU A 436 -37.14 -1.35 -23.17
N ALA A 437 -37.19 -0.57 -22.08
CA ALA A 437 -38.26 -0.66 -21.08
C ALA A 437 -39.60 -0.10 -21.60
N GLU A 438 -40.68 -0.88 -21.47
CA GLU A 438 -42.01 -0.60 -22.08
C GLU A 438 -42.58 0.80 -21.72
N ASP A 439 -42.42 1.23 -20.47
CA ASP A 439 -42.96 2.49 -19.96
C ASP A 439 -41.98 3.70 -20.03
N ILE A 440 -40.84 3.60 -20.71
CA ILE A 440 -39.75 4.60 -20.62
C ILE A 440 -40.16 6.05 -20.98
N CYS A 441 -39.89 6.99 -20.08
CA CYS A 441 -40.15 8.42 -20.27
C CYS A 441 -38.93 9.13 -20.88
N ILE A 442 -38.88 9.21 -22.21
CA ILE A 442 -37.73 9.75 -22.97
C ILE A 442 -37.71 11.29 -22.95
N ASP A 443 -38.87 11.93 -22.91
CA ASP A 443 -39.05 13.39 -22.91
C ASP A 443 -39.20 14.01 -21.50
N CYS A 444 -39.08 13.18 -20.46
CA CYS A 444 -39.03 13.62 -19.07
C CYS A 444 -37.96 14.71 -18.88
N ARG A 445 -38.33 15.76 -18.15
CA ARG A 445 -37.44 16.86 -17.77
C ARG A 445 -37.07 16.77 -16.30
N ASP A 446 -35.80 17.05 -16.03
CA ASP A 446 -35.31 17.39 -14.69
C ASP A 446 -35.68 18.85 -14.31
N LYS A 447 -35.30 19.29 -13.11
CA LYS A 447 -35.54 20.67 -12.63
C LYS A 447 -34.74 21.75 -13.37
N LEU A 448 -33.77 21.38 -14.21
CA LEU A 448 -33.11 22.29 -15.17
C LEU A 448 -33.91 22.43 -16.48
N GLY A 449 -35.07 21.78 -16.58
CA GLY A 449 -35.86 21.70 -17.80
C GLY A 449 -35.21 20.85 -18.90
N GLN A 450 -34.16 20.10 -18.58
CA GLN A 450 -33.37 19.34 -19.54
C GLN A 450 -33.90 17.91 -19.66
N THR A 451 -33.93 17.41 -20.90
CA THR A 451 -34.26 16.00 -21.19
C THR A 451 -32.98 15.16 -21.27
N ALA A 452 -33.14 13.83 -21.34
CA ALA A 452 -32.05 12.90 -21.64
C ALA A 452 -31.26 13.32 -22.89
N LEU A 453 -31.94 13.78 -23.95
CA LEU A 453 -31.30 14.23 -25.20
C LEU A 453 -30.50 15.53 -25.03
N CYS A 454 -30.95 16.47 -24.18
CA CYS A 454 -30.16 17.66 -23.87
C CYS A 454 -28.83 17.29 -23.19
N TRP A 455 -28.88 16.34 -22.25
CA TRP A 455 -27.71 15.87 -21.53
C TRP A 455 -26.78 15.01 -22.38
N ALA A 456 -27.32 14.15 -23.25
CA ALA A 456 -26.54 13.41 -24.24
C ALA A 456 -25.71 14.35 -25.13
N ARG A 457 -26.30 15.47 -25.58
CA ARG A 457 -25.59 16.50 -26.35
C ARG A 457 -24.50 17.20 -25.54
N LYS A 458 -24.71 17.44 -24.24
CA LYS A 458 -23.69 18.00 -23.34
C LYS A 458 -22.55 17.02 -23.04
N SER A 459 -22.82 15.72 -23.00
CA SER A 459 -21.81 14.67 -22.75
C SER A 459 -20.78 14.53 -23.88
N GLY A 460 -21.12 14.97 -25.10
CA GLY A 460 -20.27 14.76 -26.29
C GLY A 460 -20.24 13.32 -26.80
N ASN A 461 -21.10 12.43 -26.29
CA ASN A 461 -21.24 11.07 -26.77
C ASN A 461 -22.28 10.99 -27.91
N ASP A 462 -21.79 11.05 -29.15
CA ASP A 462 -22.63 11.00 -30.36
C ASP A 462 -23.49 9.73 -30.42
N SER A 463 -23.00 8.57 -29.98
CA SER A 463 -23.77 7.31 -29.95
C SER A 463 -25.05 7.46 -29.10
N THR A 464 -24.93 8.07 -27.93
CA THR A 464 -26.06 8.34 -27.01
C THR A 464 -27.05 9.32 -27.63
N VAL A 465 -26.57 10.39 -28.29
CA VAL A 465 -27.41 11.34 -29.02
C VAL A 465 -28.18 10.65 -30.15
N GLN A 466 -27.51 9.79 -30.93
CA GLN A 466 -28.12 9.05 -32.04
C GLN A 466 -29.15 8.02 -31.58
N LEU A 467 -28.90 7.29 -30.49
CA LEU A 467 -29.85 6.36 -29.89
C LEU A 467 -31.15 7.09 -29.49
N LEU A 468 -31.04 8.17 -28.72
CA LEU A 468 -32.19 8.95 -28.26
C LEU A 468 -32.98 9.56 -29.45
N LEU A 469 -32.29 10.11 -30.46
CA LEU A 469 -32.96 10.66 -31.64
C LEU A 469 -33.79 9.62 -32.41
N ARG A 470 -33.27 8.40 -32.60
CA ARG A 470 -34.02 7.32 -33.29
C ARG A 470 -35.32 6.96 -32.56
N HIS A 471 -35.29 6.91 -31.23
CA HIS A 471 -36.49 6.63 -30.43
C HIS A 471 -37.46 7.81 -30.41
N PHE A 472 -36.98 9.06 -30.42
CA PHE A 472 -37.83 10.26 -30.60
C PHE A 472 -38.53 10.31 -31.96
N GLU A 473 -37.89 9.83 -33.03
CA GLU A 473 -38.43 9.88 -34.40
C GLU A 473 -39.39 8.71 -34.73
N GLY A 474 -39.63 7.79 -33.80
CA GLY A 474 -40.65 6.74 -33.94
C GLY A 474 -40.29 5.64 -34.96
N ALA A 475 -38.99 5.39 -35.18
CA ALA A 475 -38.55 4.28 -36.01
C ALA A 475 -38.91 2.94 -35.36
N GLY A 476 -39.85 2.20 -35.96
CA GLY A 476 -40.27 0.87 -35.48
C GLY A 476 -39.11 -0.15 -35.47
N PRO A 477 -39.28 -1.28 -34.75
CA PRO A 477 -38.18 -2.18 -34.41
C PRO A 477 -37.51 -2.77 -35.67
N GLN A 478 -36.32 -2.25 -35.99
CA GLN A 478 -35.40 -2.91 -36.92
C GLN A 478 -34.50 -3.83 -36.10
N GLY A 479 -34.34 -5.06 -36.59
CA GLY A 479 -33.85 -6.17 -35.79
C GLY A 479 -32.47 -5.94 -35.17
N SER A 480 -32.34 -6.38 -33.91
CA SER A 480 -31.11 -6.41 -33.13
C SER A 480 -29.90 -6.91 -33.94
N SER A 481 -28.97 -6.01 -34.25
CA SER A 481 -27.57 -6.37 -34.44
C SER A 481 -26.82 -6.03 -33.16
N ALA A 482 -26.62 -7.02 -32.29
CA ALA A 482 -25.74 -6.93 -31.14
C ALA A 482 -24.28 -6.80 -31.61
N HIS A 483 -23.90 -5.58 -32.01
CA HIS A 483 -22.53 -5.17 -32.28
C HIS A 483 -22.23 -4.02 -31.34
N GLY A 484 -21.48 -4.33 -30.28
CA GLY A 484 -21.16 -3.39 -29.21
C GLY A 484 -20.67 -2.07 -29.79
N LEU A 485 -21.45 -1.01 -29.58
CA LEU A 485 -21.09 0.33 -29.98
C LEU A 485 -19.91 0.74 -29.10
N ALA A 486 -18.78 1.04 -29.73
CA ALA A 486 -17.60 1.48 -28.99
C ALA A 486 -17.91 2.79 -28.26
N ASP A 487 -17.82 2.77 -26.93
CA ASP A 487 -17.99 3.92 -26.04
C ASP A 487 -16.78 4.87 -26.17
N ASN A 488 -16.65 5.49 -27.35
CA ASN A 488 -15.48 6.25 -27.76
C ASN A 488 -15.25 7.56 -26.98
N ASN A 489 -16.11 7.90 -26.01
CA ASN A 489 -16.08 9.13 -25.20
C ASN A 489 -16.76 8.96 -23.82
N SER A 490 -17.00 7.75 -23.31
CA SER A 490 -17.57 7.59 -21.96
C SER A 490 -16.57 8.05 -20.90
N THR A 491 -16.99 8.89 -19.95
CA THR A 491 -16.18 9.13 -18.74
C THR A 491 -16.12 7.86 -17.92
N PRO A 492 -14.93 7.31 -17.59
CA PRO A 492 -14.81 6.21 -16.65
C PRO A 492 -15.48 6.60 -15.33
N PHE A 493 -16.30 5.72 -14.78
CA PHE A 493 -16.83 5.93 -13.44
C PHE A 493 -15.75 5.56 -12.42
N ASP A 494 -15.39 6.54 -11.62
CA ASP A 494 -14.41 6.43 -10.54
C ASP A 494 -15.06 7.00 -9.27
N LEU A 495 -14.84 6.32 -8.14
CA LEU A 495 -15.38 6.70 -6.84
C LEU A 495 -14.58 7.87 -6.22
N ASP A 496 -13.31 8.00 -6.57
CA ASP A 496 -12.42 9.04 -6.04
C ASP A 496 -12.59 10.40 -6.74
N LEU A 497 -13.26 10.41 -7.91
CA LEU A 497 -13.58 11.65 -8.62
C LEU A 497 -14.73 12.42 -7.95
N SER A 498 -14.64 13.75 -7.99
CA SER A 498 -15.72 14.63 -7.52
C SER A 498 -16.94 14.53 -8.46
N TRP A 499 -18.16 14.44 -7.91
CA TRP A 499 -19.41 14.39 -8.68
C TRP A 499 -20.35 15.52 -8.26
N CYS A 500 -21.01 16.16 -9.23
CA CYS A 500 -22.01 17.20 -8.93
C CYS A 500 -23.22 16.58 -8.19
N ASN A 501 -23.55 17.04 -6.98
CA ASN A 501 -24.72 16.53 -6.22
C ASN A 501 -26.07 16.76 -6.93
N VAL A 502 -26.14 17.71 -7.87
CA VAL A 502 -27.38 18.08 -8.57
C VAL A 502 -27.50 17.35 -9.89
N CYS A 503 -26.56 17.61 -10.80
CA CYS A 503 -26.58 17.01 -12.13
C CYS A 503 -25.69 15.77 -12.25
N THR A 504 -25.10 15.23 -11.18
CA THR A 504 -24.44 13.90 -11.18
C THR A 504 -23.42 13.68 -12.31
N ILE A 505 -22.83 14.76 -12.82
CA ILE A 505 -21.75 14.75 -13.80
C ILE A 505 -20.43 14.68 -13.04
N CYS A 506 -19.47 13.95 -13.59
CA CYS A 506 -18.09 13.96 -13.09
C CYS A 506 -17.52 15.39 -13.20
N ILE A 507 -16.85 15.83 -12.14
CA ILE A 507 -16.13 17.10 -12.02
C ILE A 507 -14.63 16.74 -11.95
N PRO A 508 -13.89 16.80 -13.08
CA PRO A 508 -12.45 16.56 -13.07
C PRO A 508 -11.69 17.58 -12.23
N ASP A 509 -10.63 17.12 -11.58
CA ASP A 509 -9.73 17.97 -10.80
C ASP A 509 -9.22 19.19 -11.59
N GLY A 510 -9.14 20.32 -10.89
CA GLY A 510 -8.69 21.59 -11.46
C GLY A 510 -9.72 22.36 -12.29
N LYS A 511 -10.92 21.81 -12.56
CA LYS A 511 -12.05 22.66 -12.98
C LYS A 511 -12.54 23.49 -11.79
N ALA A 512 -12.98 24.72 -12.03
CA ALA A 512 -13.68 25.46 -10.98
C ALA A 512 -15.06 24.82 -10.74
N TYR A 513 -15.45 24.68 -9.48
CA TYR A 513 -16.77 24.21 -9.05
C TYR A 513 -17.08 24.83 -7.68
N TYR A 514 -18.35 24.87 -7.28
CA TYR A 514 -18.75 25.43 -6.00
C TYR A 514 -18.84 24.32 -4.94
N GLN A 515 -17.99 24.40 -3.92
CA GLN A 515 -18.16 23.71 -2.65
C GLN A 515 -18.80 24.66 -1.64
N CYS A 516 -19.86 24.22 -0.95
CA CYS A 516 -20.41 25.04 0.11
C CYS A 516 -19.57 24.99 1.39
N LYS A 517 -19.41 26.14 2.05
CA LYS A 517 -18.70 26.28 3.34
C LYS A 517 -19.58 26.05 4.58
N SER A 518 -20.91 26.04 4.43
CA SER A 518 -21.87 25.82 5.53
C SER A 518 -22.30 24.36 5.65
N CYS A 519 -22.32 23.66 4.52
CA CYS A 519 -22.55 22.23 4.42
C CYS A 519 -21.21 21.52 4.75
N ASN A 520 -21.15 20.81 5.89
CA ASN A 520 -19.92 20.37 6.57
C ASN A 520 -18.92 19.68 5.62
N ALA A 521 -17.69 20.19 5.54
CA ALA A 521 -16.54 19.58 4.84
C ALA A 521 -16.69 19.14 3.36
N GLY A 522 -17.79 19.42 2.66
CA GLY A 522 -17.90 19.21 1.22
C GLY A 522 -19.08 18.39 0.71
N ASP A 523 -20.05 18.02 1.56
CA ASP A 523 -21.27 17.26 1.20
C ASP A 523 -22.09 17.82 0.02
N PHE A 524 -21.86 19.08 -0.36
CA PHE A 524 -22.55 19.75 -1.46
C PHE A 524 -21.56 20.42 -2.43
N GLN A 525 -21.19 19.67 -3.47
CA GLN A 525 -20.39 20.09 -4.61
C GLN A 525 -21.27 20.24 -5.86
N ILE A 526 -21.15 21.35 -6.58
CA ILE A 526 -21.88 21.55 -7.83
C ILE A 526 -20.96 22.11 -8.92
N CYS A 527 -21.11 21.58 -10.14
CA CYS A 527 -20.42 22.10 -11.32
C CYS A 527 -20.91 23.51 -11.69
N LEU A 528 -20.10 24.26 -12.45
CA LEU A 528 -20.43 25.64 -12.86
C LEU A 528 -21.80 25.73 -13.55
N ASP A 529 -22.11 24.81 -14.46
CA ASP A 529 -23.42 24.73 -15.12
C ASP A 529 -24.61 24.73 -14.13
N CYS A 530 -24.47 24.16 -12.94
CA CYS A 530 -25.49 24.16 -11.90
C CYS A 530 -25.42 25.41 -11.00
N PHE A 531 -24.22 25.95 -10.77
CA PHE A 531 -24.03 27.19 -10.02
C PHE A 531 -24.56 28.41 -10.78
N ASP A 532 -24.24 28.53 -12.07
CA ASP A 532 -24.60 29.65 -12.95
C ASP A 532 -26.11 29.75 -13.21
N VAL A 533 -26.84 28.64 -13.06
CA VAL A 533 -28.32 28.58 -13.09
C VAL A 533 -28.93 28.62 -11.68
N GLY A 534 -28.18 29.13 -10.70
CA GLY A 534 -28.66 29.56 -9.39
C GLY A 534 -28.88 28.47 -8.33
N VAL A 535 -28.18 27.33 -8.42
CA VAL A 535 -28.18 26.35 -7.31
C VAL A 535 -27.21 26.78 -6.20
N ALA A 536 -27.66 26.74 -4.93
CA ALA A 536 -26.80 27.02 -3.77
C ALA A 536 -27.26 26.30 -2.48
N CYS A 537 -26.31 25.88 -1.63
CA CYS A 537 -26.59 25.51 -0.22
C CYS A 537 -26.95 26.80 0.56
N GLN A 538 -28.25 27.10 0.66
CA GLN A 538 -28.81 28.07 1.59
C GLN A 538 -29.31 27.33 2.84
N ASP A 539 -28.78 27.64 4.02
CA ASP A 539 -29.21 27.10 5.32
C ASP A 539 -29.29 25.55 5.36
N ASN A 540 -28.31 24.87 4.74
CA ASN A 540 -28.26 23.40 4.56
C ASN A 540 -29.48 22.78 3.85
N ALA A 541 -30.32 23.59 3.21
CA ALA A 541 -31.54 23.15 2.53
C ALA A 541 -31.36 22.90 1.01
N HIS A 542 -30.13 23.02 0.48
CA HIS A 542 -29.77 22.77 -0.93
C HIS A 542 -30.79 23.37 -1.92
N LYS A 543 -30.99 24.69 -1.85
CA LYS A 543 -32.07 25.38 -2.56
C LYS A 543 -31.68 25.70 -4.01
N TRP A 544 -32.69 25.63 -4.87
CA TRP A 544 -32.61 26.09 -6.26
C TRP A 544 -33.28 27.46 -6.37
N ALA A 545 -32.61 28.41 -7.01
CA ALA A 545 -33.27 29.54 -7.65
C ALA A 545 -33.03 29.44 -9.16
N LEU A 546 -34.08 29.31 -9.97
CA LEU A 546 -33.94 29.63 -11.39
C LEU A 546 -33.63 31.12 -11.50
N HIS A 547 -32.68 31.50 -12.34
CA HIS A 547 -32.55 32.91 -12.73
C HIS A 547 -33.86 33.34 -13.41
N GLU A 548 -34.58 34.29 -12.81
CA GLU A 548 -35.69 34.99 -13.47
C GLU A 548 -35.12 35.88 -14.58
N SER A 549 -34.92 35.30 -15.77
CA SER A 549 -34.57 36.03 -16.99
C SER A 549 -35.10 35.30 -18.23
N ASP A 550 -36.29 35.73 -18.66
CA ASP A 550 -36.94 35.64 -19.98
C ASP A 550 -36.84 34.35 -20.81
#